data_AF-K0UY26-F1
#
_entry.id   AF-K0UY26-F1
#
_cell.length_a   1.000
_cell.length_b   1.000
_cell.length_c   1.000
_cell.angle_alpha   90.00
_cell.angle_beta   90.00
_cell.angle_gamma   90.00
#
_symmetry.space_group_name_H-M   'P 1'
#
loop_
_entity.id
_entity.type
_entity.pdbx_description
1 polymer ?
#
loop_
_entity_poly.entity_id
_entity_poly.type
_entity_poly.pdbx_seq_one_letter_code
_entity_poly.pdbx_strand_id
1 'polypeptide(L)'
;MAMDDGSISTELEQFFGAYFHQDWDLEADDWQGIVDNYVNADPVAEPLRTMSREIDELCATRSEADLAQLLLREVGVCYDPRPEISFKPWLGQIAARLRQHAAAINCGASAPTVENGLHGH
;
A
#
# COMPACT_ATOMS: atom_id res chain seq x y z
N MET A 1 21.22 8.70 15.21
CA MET A 1 21.12 7.23 15.12
C MET A 1 19.70 6.90 15.53
N ALA A 2 18.77 6.88 14.56
CA ALA A 2 17.36 6.62 14.86
C ALA A 2 17.23 5.15 15.27
N MET A 3 16.56 4.92 16.38
CA MET A 3 16.20 3.58 16.83
C MET A 3 15.14 3.08 15.85
N ASP A 4 15.56 2.22 14.92
CA ASP A 4 14.62 1.37 14.19
C ASP A 4 14.20 0.27 15.19
N ASP A 5 13.21 0.56 16.02
CA ASP A 5 12.67 -0.35 17.04
C ASP A 5 11.83 -1.48 16.41
N GLY A 6 11.91 -1.67 15.09
CA GLY A 6 10.98 -2.51 14.37
C GLY A 6 9.55 -1.94 14.33
N SER A 7 9.36 -0.65 14.59
CA SER A 7 8.10 0.03 14.31
C SER A 7 8.01 0.41 12.83
N ILE A 8 6.80 0.37 12.27
CA ILE A 8 6.53 0.83 10.91
C ILE A 8 6.35 2.34 10.87
N SER A 9 6.45 2.94 9.70
CA SER A 9 6.16 4.37 9.49
C SER A 9 4.70 4.67 9.75
N THR A 10 4.41 5.91 10.16
CA THR A 10 3.03 6.38 10.36
C THR A 10 2.19 6.24 9.09
N GLU A 11 2.77 6.46 7.90
CA GLU A 11 2.06 6.27 6.63
C GLU A 11 1.65 4.82 6.42
N LEU A 12 2.55 3.86 6.69
CA LEU A 12 2.25 2.45 6.53
C LEU A 12 1.25 1.96 7.59
N GLU A 13 1.38 2.44 8.83
CA GLU A 13 0.43 2.17 9.91
C GLU A 13 -0.97 2.69 9.57
N GLN A 14 -1.07 3.93 9.10
CA GLN A 14 -2.34 4.53 8.68
C GLN A 14 -2.94 3.80 7.47
N PHE A 15 -2.13 3.40 6.49
CA PHE A 15 -2.60 2.60 5.37
C PHE A 15 -3.23 1.29 5.84
N PHE A 16 -2.54 0.53 6.68
CA PHE A 16 -3.06 -0.74 7.16
C PHE A 16 -4.25 -0.58 8.13
N GLY A 17 -4.16 0.32 9.11
CA GLY A 17 -5.19 0.52 10.11
C GLY A 17 -6.47 1.17 9.58
N ALA A 18 -6.36 2.10 8.62
CA ALA A 18 -7.53 2.81 8.11
C ALA A 18 -8.24 2.09 6.96
N TYR A 19 -7.56 1.22 6.21
CA TYR A 19 -8.14 0.56 5.04
C TYR A 19 -8.38 -0.95 5.21
N PHE A 20 -7.63 -1.61 6.11
CA PHE A 20 -7.87 -3.02 6.44
C PHE A 20 -8.58 -3.17 7.79
N HIS A 21 -9.56 -2.31 8.06
CA HIS A 21 -10.40 -2.37 9.25
C HIS A 21 -11.49 -3.44 9.15
N GLN A 22 -12.29 -3.65 10.20
CA GLN A 22 -13.28 -4.73 10.28
C GLN A 22 -14.27 -4.78 9.12
N ASP A 23 -14.69 -3.62 8.61
CA ASP A 23 -15.67 -3.48 7.53
C ASP A 23 -15.03 -3.40 6.13
N TRP A 24 -13.79 -3.85 5.96
CA TRP A 24 -13.07 -3.73 4.68
C TRP A 24 -13.83 -4.38 3.51
N ASP A 25 -14.58 -5.45 3.76
CA ASP A 25 -15.35 -6.18 2.75
C ASP A 25 -16.60 -5.40 2.26
N LEU A 26 -17.00 -4.37 2.99
CA LEU A 26 -18.06 -3.45 2.54
C LEU A 26 -17.54 -2.42 1.53
N GLU A 27 -16.23 -2.17 1.50
CA GLU A 27 -15.60 -1.17 0.65
C GLU A 27 -14.95 -1.76 -0.60
N ALA A 28 -14.55 -3.03 -0.55
CA ALA A 28 -13.92 -3.75 -1.65
C ALA A 28 -14.18 -5.25 -1.57
N ASP A 29 -14.29 -5.90 -2.74
CA ASP A 29 -14.46 -7.36 -2.82
C ASP A 29 -13.25 -8.14 -2.28
N ASP A 30 -12.04 -7.58 -2.41
CA ASP A 30 -10.78 -8.23 -2.05
C ASP A 30 -9.73 -7.17 -1.64
N TRP A 31 -8.62 -7.65 -1.05
CA TRP A 31 -7.49 -6.78 -0.67
C TRP A 31 -6.96 -5.93 -1.83
N GLN A 32 -7.03 -6.39 -3.08
CA GLN A 32 -6.61 -5.57 -4.22
C GLN A 32 -7.45 -4.29 -4.36
N GLY A 33 -8.76 -4.38 -4.15
CA GLY A 33 -9.67 -3.24 -4.22
C GLY A 33 -9.41 -2.24 -3.09
N ILE A 34 -9.05 -2.73 -1.90
CA ILE A 34 -8.62 -1.89 -0.77
C ILE A 34 -7.40 -1.04 -1.17
N VAL A 35 -6.36 -1.68 -1.74
CA VAL A 35 -5.15 -0.96 -2.20
C VAL A 35 -5.49 0.05 -3.29
N ASP A 36 -6.38 -0.31 -4.22
CA ASP A 36 -6.79 0.59 -5.29
C ASP A 36 -7.56 1.80 -4.75
N ASN A 37 -8.46 1.60 -3.78
CA ASN A 37 -9.19 2.67 -3.12
C ASN A 37 -8.23 3.66 -2.43
N TYR A 38 -7.23 3.14 -1.71
CA TYR A 38 -6.18 3.97 -1.10
C TYR A 38 -5.44 4.83 -2.13
N VAL A 39 -4.99 4.21 -3.23
CA VAL A 39 -4.26 4.93 -4.29
C VAL A 39 -5.14 5.98 -4.98
N ASN A 40 -6.41 5.67 -5.22
CA ASN A 40 -7.34 6.57 -5.87
C ASN A 40 -7.74 7.77 -4.99
N ALA A 41 -7.66 7.63 -3.67
CA ALA A 41 -7.92 8.72 -2.73
C ALA A 41 -6.84 9.82 -2.80
N ASP A 42 -5.57 9.44 -2.95
CA ASP A 42 -4.45 10.37 -3.14
C ASP A 42 -3.39 9.77 -4.09
N PRO A 43 -3.48 10.02 -5.40
CA PRO A 43 -2.64 9.37 -6.41
C PRO A 43 -1.25 10.02 -6.51
N VAL A 44 -0.47 9.94 -5.43
CA VAL A 44 0.90 10.47 -5.36
C VAL A 44 1.91 9.31 -5.34
N ALA A 45 2.85 9.31 -6.30
CA ALA A 45 3.73 8.17 -6.50
C ALA A 45 4.82 7.97 -5.42
N GLU A 46 5.32 9.05 -4.81
CA GLU A 46 6.42 8.96 -3.84
C GLU A 46 6.04 8.19 -2.56
N PRO A 47 4.90 8.48 -1.89
CA PRO A 47 4.44 7.68 -0.75
C PRO A 47 4.29 6.20 -1.08
N LEU A 48 3.70 5.87 -2.24
CA LEU A 48 3.54 4.49 -2.70
C LEU A 48 4.88 3.75 -2.86
N ARG A 49 5.91 4.42 -3.40
CA ARG A 49 7.26 3.84 -3.50
C ARG A 49 7.87 3.63 -2.13
N THR A 50 7.75 4.60 -1.23
CA THR A 50 8.30 4.53 0.12
C THR A 50 7.68 3.37 0.89
N MET A 51 6.35 3.27 0.93
CA MET A 51 5.66 2.15 1.56
C MET A 51 6.03 0.81 0.93
N SER A 52 6.13 0.72 -0.41
CA SER A 52 6.52 -0.53 -1.06
C SER A 52 7.91 -1.02 -0.63
N ARG A 53 8.86 -0.09 -0.45
CA ARG A 53 10.23 -0.41 -0.01
C ARG A 53 10.22 -0.83 1.46
N GLU A 54 9.49 -0.12 2.30
CA GLU A 54 9.36 -0.46 3.71
C GLU A 54 8.74 -1.86 3.89
N ILE A 55 7.70 -2.19 3.13
CA ILE A 55 7.10 -3.53 3.14
C ILE A 55 8.13 -4.62 2.77
N ASP A 56 8.97 -4.38 1.77
CA ASP A 56 10.04 -5.33 1.41
C ASP A 56 11.07 -5.48 2.53
N GLU A 57 11.44 -4.38 3.19
CA GLU A 57 12.36 -4.40 4.34
C GLU A 57 11.77 -5.18 5.52
N LEU A 58 10.48 -5.03 5.81
CA LEU A 58 9.77 -5.83 6.81
C LEU A 58 9.79 -7.32 6.45
N CYS A 59 9.52 -7.66 5.19
CA CYS A 59 9.53 -9.04 4.72
C CYS A 59 10.93 -9.68 4.80
N ALA A 60 11.99 -8.88 4.59
CA ALA A 60 13.37 -9.32 4.67
C ALA A 60 13.87 -9.49 6.11
N THR A 61 13.42 -8.65 7.04
CA THR A 61 13.94 -8.58 8.41
C THR A 61 13.13 -9.40 9.43
N ARG A 62 11.83 -9.61 9.19
CA ARG A 62 10.93 -10.27 10.16
C ARG A 62 10.56 -11.68 9.77
N SER A 63 10.22 -12.51 10.75
CA SER A 63 9.63 -13.83 10.51
C SER A 63 8.15 -13.71 10.15
N GLU A 64 7.57 -14.79 9.59
CA GLU A 64 6.12 -14.88 9.36
C GLU A 64 5.30 -14.60 10.63
N ALA A 65 5.73 -15.15 11.77
CA ALA A 65 5.06 -14.97 13.06
C ALA A 65 5.13 -13.52 13.56
N ASP A 66 6.30 -12.88 13.43
CA ASP A 66 6.50 -11.48 13.83
C ASP A 66 5.64 -10.53 12.99
N LEU A 67 5.52 -10.78 11.68
CA LEU A 67 4.66 -10.00 10.79
C LEU A 67 3.17 -10.17 11.14
N ALA A 68 2.73 -11.41 11.41
CA ALA A 68 1.37 -11.67 11.84
C ALA A 68 1.07 -10.99 13.18
N GLN A 69 2.01 -11.01 14.14
CA GLN A 69 1.86 -10.33 15.41
C GLN A 69 1.75 -8.82 15.21
N LEU A 70 2.68 -8.22 14.48
CA LEU A 70 2.65 -6.78 14.18
C LEU A 70 1.33 -6.35 13.55
N LEU A 71 0.96 -6.98 12.43
CA LEU A 71 -0.20 -6.55 11.65
C LEU A 71 -1.52 -6.78 12.39
N LEU A 72 -1.71 -7.96 13.00
CA LEU A 72 -2.98 -8.32 13.61
C LEU A 72 -3.14 -7.78 15.04
N ARG A 73 -2.05 -7.57 15.80
CA ARG A 73 -2.11 -7.15 17.20
C ARG A 73 -1.76 -5.69 17.41
N GLU A 74 -0.67 -5.23 16.79
CA GLU A 74 -0.18 -3.87 17.03
C GLU A 74 -0.91 -2.87 16.13
N VAL A 75 -1.01 -3.17 14.84
CA VAL A 75 -1.65 -2.29 13.85
C VAL A 75 -3.17 -2.47 13.79
N GLY A 76 -3.67 -3.67 14.08
CA GLY A 76 -5.11 -3.97 14.08
C GLY A 76 -5.70 -4.30 12.70
N VAL A 77 -4.88 -4.81 11.79
CA VAL A 77 -5.32 -5.33 10.49
C VAL A 77 -6.34 -6.46 10.69
N CYS A 78 -7.53 -6.31 10.11
CA CYS A 78 -8.63 -7.27 10.21
C CYS A 78 -8.69 -8.26 9.03
N TYR A 79 -7.83 -8.07 8.02
CA TYR A 79 -7.67 -9.02 6.92
C TYR A 79 -6.60 -10.07 7.26
N ASP A 80 -6.93 -11.35 7.15
CA ASP A 80 -5.98 -12.46 7.29
C ASP A 80 -5.85 -13.21 5.95
N PRO A 81 -4.66 -13.23 5.31
CA PRO A 81 -4.46 -13.88 4.01
C PRO A 81 -4.42 -15.42 4.06
N ARG A 82 -4.47 -16.03 5.24
CA ARG A 82 -4.34 -17.48 5.44
C ARG A 82 -5.72 -18.17 5.39
N PRO A 83 -5.77 -19.46 5.00
CA PRO A 83 -4.65 -20.37 4.69
C PRO A 83 -4.08 -20.27 3.28
N GLU A 84 -4.67 -19.47 2.40
CA GLU A 84 -4.35 -19.38 0.98
C GLU A 84 -2.91 -18.95 0.77
N ILE A 85 -2.47 -17.89 1.46
CA ILE A 85 -1.09 -17.42 1.43
C ILE A 85 -0.62 -16.95 2.81
N SER A 86 0.70 -16.98 2.97
CA SER A 86 1.41 -16.47 4.14
C SER A 86 1.51 -14.92 4.14
N PHE A 87 1.90 -14.31 5.27
CA PHE A 87 1.96 -12.85 5.37
C PHE A 87 3.04 -12.22 4.47
N LYS A 88 4.25 -12.79 4.38
CA LYS A 88 5.29 -12.29 3.46
C LYS A 88 4.87 -12.28 1.99
N PRO A 89 4.37 -13.38 1.39
CA PRO A 89 3.95 -13.34 -0.01
C PRO A 89 2.73 -12.43 -0.22
N TRP A 90 1.87 -12.24 0.78
CA TRP A 90 0.78 -11.26 0.71
C TRP A 90 1.30 -9.82 0.69
N LEU A 91 2.15 -9.47 1.64
CA LEU A 91 2.81 -8.17 1.72
C LEU A 91 3.63 -7.87 0.47
N GLY A 92 4.35 -8.85 -0.07
CA GLY A 92 5.08 -8.70 -1.33
C GLY A 92 4.16 -8.38 -2.52
N GLN A 93 2.95 -8.94 -2.55
CA GLN A 93 1.95 -8.61 -3.56
C GLN A 93 1.40 -7.19 -3.39
N ILE A 94 1.17 -6.74 -2.15
CA ILE A 94 0.80 -5.34 -1.86
C ILE A 94 1.91 -4.40 -2.33
N ALA A 95 3.17 -4.65 -1.96
CA ALA A 95 4.32 -3.85 -2.38
C ALA A 95 4.44 -3.77 -3.91
N ALA A 96 4.26 -4.90 -4.61
CA ALA A 96 4.25 -4.93 -6.06
C ALA A 96 3.11 -4.08 -6.66
N ARG A 97 1.90 -4.16 -6.09
CA ARG A 97 0.74 -3.38 -6.54
C ARG A 97 0.93 -1.88 -6.32
N LEU A 98 1.46 -1.47 -5.18
CA LEU A 98 1.81 -0.06 -4.90
C LEU A 98 2.82 0.48 -5.92
N ARG A 99 3.82 -0.32 -6.30
CA ARG A 99 4.80 0.05 -7.34
C ARG A 99 4.18 0.18 -8.73
N GLN A 100 3.27 -0.72 -9.09
CA GLN A 100 2.55 -0.65 -10.34
C GLN A 100 1.77 0.67 -10.45
N HIS A 101 1.05 1.03 -9.38
CA HIS A 101 0.34 2.31 -9.29
C HIS A 101 1.28 3.51 -9.33
N ALA A 102 2.36 3.49 -8.56
CA ALA A 102 3.37 4.54 -8.60
C ALA A 102 3.96 4.74 -10.01
N ALA A 103 4.26 3.66 -10.73
CA ALA A 103 4.75 3.72 -12.10
C ALA A 103 3.69 4.27 -13.06
N ALA A 104 2.43 3.85 -12.92
CA ALA A 104 1.31 4.34 -13.71
C ALA A 104 1.08 5.84 -13.51
N ILE A 105 1.12 6.34 -12.27
CA ILE A 105 0.97 7.76 -11.95
C ILE A 105 2.06 8.59 -12.65
N ASN A 106 3.32 8.16 -12.61
CA ASN A 106 4.40 8.89 -13.29
C ASN A 106 4.30 8.84 -14.82
N CYS A 107 3.81 7.72 -15.37
CA CYS A 107 3.56 7.61 -16.81
C CYS A 107 2.38 8.49 -17.25
N GLY A 108 1.29 8.52 -16.46
CA GLY A 108 0.13 9.38 -16.68
C GLY A 108 0.43 10.86 -16.51
N ALA A 109 1.25 11.22 -15.52
CA ALA A 109 1.76 12.59 -15.34
C ALA A 109 2.75 13.02 -16.44
N SER A 110 3.33 12.06 -17.18
CA SER A 110 4.21 12.33 -18.34
C SER A 110 3.44 12.47 -19.66
N ALA A 111 2.10 12.34 -19.67
CA ALA A 111 1.31 12.67 -20.85
C ALA A 111 1.23 14.20 -20.99
N PRO A 112 1.69 14.80 -22.09
CA PRO A 112 1.50 16.23 -22.30
C PRO A 112 0.00 16.49 -22.43
N THR A 113 -0.54 17.35 -21.55
CA THR A 113 -1.79 18.05 -21.79
C THR A 113 -1.64 18.76 -23.13
N VAL A 114 -2.14 18.15 -24.19
CA VAL A 114 -2.40 18.86 -25.45
C VAL A 114 -3.58 19.78 -25.18
N GLU A 115 -3.30 20.95 -24.62
CA GLU A 115 -4.22 22.07 -24.55
C GLU A 115 -4.45 22.63 -25.97
N ASN A 116 -5.16 21.85 -26.79
CA ASN A 116 -5.59 22.31 -28.10
C ASN A 116 -6.96 23.00 -27.93
N GLY A 117 -6.92 24.29 -27.60
CA GLY A 117 -8.10 25.11 -27.32
C GLY A 117 -8.01 26.52 -27.90
N LEU A 118 -7.70 26.60 -29.20
CA LEU A 118 -8.18 27.58 -30.18
C LEU A 118 -9.00 28.77 -29.59
N HIS A 119 -8.38 29.94 -29.41
CA HIS A 119 -9.13 31.21 -29.39
C HIS A 119 -8.89 31.89 -30.73
N GLY A 120 -9.85 31.71 -31.62
CA GLY A 120 -9.96 32.47 -32.86
C GLY A 120 -10.72 33.77 -32.65
N HIS A 121 -10.43 34.69 -33.57
CA HIS A 121 -11.12 35.94 -33.92
C HIS A 121 -10.76 37.19 -33.11
#